data_AF-A0A321LAL1-F1
#
_entry.id   AF-A0A321LAL1-F1
#
_cell.length_a   1.000
_cell.length_b   1.000
_cell.length_c   1.000
_cell.angle_alpha   90.00
_cell.angle_beta   90.00
_cell.angle_gamma   90.00
#
_symmetry.space_group_name_H-M   'P 1'
#
loop_
_entity.id
_entity.type
_entity.pdbx_description
1 polymer ?
#
loop_
_entity_poly.entity_id
_entity_poly.type
_entity_poly.pdbx_seq_one_letter_code
_entity_poly.pdbx_strand_id
1 'polypeptide(L)'
;MTKVAKKLVLSFDEQSQSYKPAGHNLLAQESTALTEALQTNGTKSLVIDQEDHHCNFDFHRCRLCKKAAEDATLKHTQTPRQEQHVSDAVPEESEPD
;
A
#
# COMPACT_ATOMS: atom_id res chain seq x y z
N MET A 1 25.51 -9.28 0.13
CA MET A 1 24.20 -9.36 0.83
C MET A 1 23.19 -8.64 -0.03
N THR A 2 22.18 -9.35 -0.54
CA THR A 2 21.04 -8.76 -1.24
C THR A 2 20.21 -7.97 -0.22
N LYS A 3 20.14 -6.64 -0.38
CA LYS A 3 19.23 -5.82 0.42
C LYS A 3 17.81 -6.18 -0.01
N VAL A 4 17.09 -6.92 0.83
CA VAL A 4 15.68 -7.20 0.57
C VAL A 4 14.90 -5.95 0.92
N ALA A 5 14.36 -5.27 -0.09
CA ALA A 5 13.52 -4.10 0.10
C ALA A 5 12.31 -4.49 0.96
N LYS A 6 12.10 -3.74 2.04
CA LYS A 6 10.96 -3.93 2.93
C LYS A 6 9.80 -3.06 2.45
N LYS A 7 8.58 -3.46 2.78
CA LYS A 7 7.35 -2.83 2.32
C LYS A 7 6.50 -2.42 3.52
N LEU A 8 5.94 -1.23 3.42
CA LEU A 8 4.93 -0.67 4.32
C LEU A 8 3.59 -0.72 3.61
N VAL A 9 2.58 -1.25 4.29
CA VAL A 9 1.19 -1.25 3.81
C VAL A 9 0.39 -0.27 4.65
N LEU A 10 -0.34 0.60 3.97
CA LEU A 10 -1.28 1.54 4.54
C LEU A 10 -2.70 1.15 4.14
N SER A 11 -3.65 1.29 5.06
CA SER A 11 -5.08 1.12 4.82
C SER A 11 -5.78 2.47 4.88
N PHE A 12 -6.65 2.76 3.92
CA PHE A 12 -7.47 3.97 3.94
C PHE A 12 -8.65 3.79 4.89
N ASP A 13 -8.78 4.69 5.85
CA ASP A 13 -9.95 4.77 6.72
C ASP A 13 -10.92 5.79 6.14
N GLU A 14 -12.08 5.31 5.69
CA GLU A 14 -13.12 6.17 5.10
C GLU A 14 -13.77 7.09 6.14
N GLN A 15 -13.79 6.72 7.42
CA GLN A 15 -14.41 7.55 8.46
C GLN A 15 -13.59 8.81 8.71
N SER A 16 -12.26 8.66 8.78
CA SER A 16 -11.34 9.78 8.99
C SER A 16 -10.78 10.37 7.68
N GLN A 17 -11.15 9.81 6.53
CA GLN A 17 -10.63 10.19 5.20
C GLN A 17 -9.10 10.22 5.16
N SER A 18 -8.46 9.25 5.81
CA SER A 18 -7.00 9.25 6.01
C SER A 18 -6.42 7.85 5.93
N TYR A 19 -5.19 7.72 5.46
CA TYR A 19 -4.43 6.49 5.55
C TYR A 19 -3.97 6.22 6.98
N LYS A 20 -3.94 4.94 7.35
CA LYS A 20 -3.40 4.41 8.61
C LYS A 20 -2.41 3.28 8.32
N PRO A 21 -1.35 3.10 9.14
CA PRO A 21 -0.47 1.95 9.02
C PRO A 21 -1.24 0.64 9.23
N ALA A 22 -1.10 -0.30 8.29
CA ALA A 22 -1.66 -1.65 8.38
C ALA A 22 -0.58 -2.74 8.54
N GLY A 23 0.67 -2.47 8.15
CA GLY A 23 1.79 -3.36 8.39
C GLY A 23 3.12 -2.77 7.93
N HIS A 24 4.23 -3.17 8.57
CA HIS A 24 5.58 -2.71 8.22
C HIS A 24 6.60 -3.85 8.25
N ASN A 25 7.79 -3.59 7.71
CA ASN A 25 8.90 -4.53 7.58
C ASN A 25 8.55 -5.78 6.75
N LEU A 26 7.53 -5.66 5.91
CA LEU A 26 6.99 -6.77 5.14
C LEU A 26 7.89 -7.07 3.95
N LEU A 27 7.98 -8.34 3.58
CA LEU A 27 8.49 -8.76 2.29
C LEU A 27 7.47 -8.45 1.20
N ALA A 28 7.91 -8.44 -0.07
CA ALA A 28 7.04 -8.20 -1.21
C ALA A 28 5.79 -9.11 -1.18
N GLN A 29 5.98 -10.42 -1.00
CA GLN A 29 4.88 -11.39 -0.95
C GLN A 29 3.93 -11.14 0.23
N GLU A 30 4.44 -10.79 1.40
CA GLU A 30 3.62 -10.48 2.58
C GLU A 30 2.81 -9.20 2.37
N SER A 31 3.39 -8.18 1.72
CA SER A 31 2.70 -6.94 1.40
C SER A 31 1.58 -7.13 0.38
N THR A 32 1.77 -8.03 -0.60
CA THR A 32 0.74 -8.40 -1.56
C THR A 32 -0.41 -9.11 -0.86
N ALA A 33 -0.12 -10.15 -0.08
CA ALA A 33 -1.13 -10.90 0.64
C ALA A 33 -1.96 -10.01 1.59
N LEU A 34 -1.32 -9.07 2.30
CA LEU A 34 -2.02 -8.14 3.16
C LEU A 34 -2.90 -7.16 2.36
N THR A 35 -2.43 -6.70 1.20
CA THR A 35 -3.19 -5.81 0.32
C THR A 35 -4.42 -6.52 -0.24
N GLU A 36 -4.30 -7.75 -0.70
CA GLU A 36 -5.41 -8.58 -1.19
C GLU A 36 -6.46 -8.82 -0.09
N ALA A 37 -6.01 -9.09 1.14
CA ALA A 37 -6.90 -9.25 2.29
C ALA A 37 -7.67 -7.96 2.60
N LEU A 38 -7.00 -6.79 2.55
CA LEU A 38 -7.65 -5.49 2.74
C LEU A 38 -8.67 -5.20 1.62
N GLN A 39 -8.31 -5.47 0.37
CA GLN A 39 -9.20 -5.28 -0.78
C GLN A 39 -10.43 -6.18 -0.72
N THR A 40 -10.27 -7.44 -0.30
CA THR A 40 -11.38 -8.38 -0.10
C THR A 40 -12.36 -7.87 0.97
N ASN A 41 -11.86 -7.15 1.97
CA ASN A 41 -12.67 -6.47 2.99
C ASN A 41 -13.20 -5.10 2.54
N GLY A 42 -13.09 -4.75 1.25
CA GLY A 42 -13.53 -3.47 0.70
C GLY A 42 -12.68 -2.26 1.13
N THR A 43 -11.52 -2.50 1.75
CA THR A 43 -10.64 -1.44 2.24
C THR A 43 -9.59 -1.10 1.19
N LYS A 44 -9.52 0.18 0.78
CA LYS A 44 -8.44 0.66 -0.08
C LYS A 44 -7.11 0.60 0.66
N SER A 45 -6.05 0.20 -0.02
CA SER A 45 -4.71 0.12 0.55
C SER A 45 -3.66 0.71 -0.39
N LEU A 46 -2.52 1.07 0.18
CA LEU A 46 -1.35 1.59 -0.54
C LEU A 46 -0.10 0.85 -0.04
N VAL A 47 0.73 0.40 -0.96
CA VAL A 47 2.03 -0.21 -0.65
C VAL A 47 3.13 0.79 -0.96
N ILE A 48 4.05 0.99 -0.01
CA ILE A 48 5.19 1.90 -0.14
C ILE A 48 6.47 1.12 0.14
N ASP A 49 7.52 1.43 -0.61
CA ASP A 49 8.86 0.96 -0.30
C ASP A 49 9.38 1.57 1.01
N GLN A 50 9.89 0.72 1.89
CA GLN A 50 10.66 1.14 3.06
C GLN A 50 12.14 1.14 2.71
N GLU A 51 12.75 2.31 2.86
CA GLU A 51 14.20 2.48 2.70
C GLU A 51 14.98 1.68 3.76
N ASP A 52 14.45 1.63 4.99
CA ASP A 52 15.09 1.00 6.14
C ASP A 52 14.13 0.12 6.96
N HIS A 53 14.73 -0.82 7.69
CA HIS A 53 14.01 -1.62 8.67
C HIS A 53 13.60 -0.75 9.87
N HIS A 54 12.30 -0.73 10.18
CA HIS A 54 11.79 -0.02 11.35
C HIS A 54 12.06 -0.85 12.61
N CYS A 55 12.79 -0.30 13.57
CA CYS A 55 13.14 -0.98 14.82
C CYS A 55 11.97 -1.21 15.78
N ASN A 56 10.83 -0.54 15.57
CA ASN A 56 9.66 -0.72 16.42
C ASN A 56 8.89 -1.97 16.00
N PHE A 57 8.41 -2.77 16.96
CA PHE A 57 7.66 -3.98 16.62
C PHE A 57 6.24 -3.64 16.16
N ASP A 58 5.64 -2.62 16.76
CA ASP A 58 4.27 -2.19 16.48
C ASP A 58 4.23 -1.07 15.43
N PHE A 59 3.59 -1.36 14.29
CA PHE A 59 3.43 -0.43 13.18
C PHE A 59 2.48 0.74 13.50
N HIS A 60 1.51 0.55 14.40
CA HIS A 60 0.62 1.63 14.84
C HIS A 60 1.33 2.69 15.68
N ARG A 61 2.45 2.32 16.32
CA ARG A 61 3.27 3.21 17.15
C ARG A 61 4.56 3.64 16.46
N CYS A 62 4.86 3.12 15.28
CA CYS A 62 6.05 3.48 14.52
C CYS A 62 5.92 4.90 13.93
N ARG A 63 6.84 5.79 14.31
CA ARG A 63 6.85 7.19 13.84
C ARG A 63 7.01 7.29 12.33
N LEU A 64 7.85 6.44 11.74
CA LEU A 64 8.10 6.41 10.30
C LEU A 64 6.83 5.96 9.54
N CYS A 65 6.14 4.93 10.05
CA CYS A 65 4.86 4.50 9.48
C CYS A 65 3.77 5.58 9.57
N LYS A 66 3.66 6.26 10.72
CA LYS A 66 2.70 7.36 10.88
C LYS A 66 2.98 8.49 9.91
N LYS A 67 4.24 8.91 9.79
CA LYS A 67 4.63 9.95 8.85
C LYS A 67 4.29 9.57 7.41
N ALA A 68 4.61 8.35 7.00
CA ALA A 68 4.25 7.86 5.67
C ALA A 68 2.72 7.85 5.43
N ALA A 69 1.93 7.51 6.46
CA ALA A 69 0.48 7.56 6.39
C ALA A 69 -0.07 8.99 6.28
N GLU A 70 0.51 9.93 7.02
CA GLU A 70 0.21 11.36 6.94
C GLU A 70 0.54 11.91 5.53
N ASP A 71 1.74 11.63 5.03
CA ASP A 71 2.19 12.05 3.70
C ASP A 71 1.29 11.47 2.60
N ALA A 72 0.91 10.18 2.70
CA ALA A 72 -0.02 9.55 1.77
C ALA A 72 -1.41 10.18 1.82
N THR A 73 -1.88 10.55 3.02
CA THR A 73 -3.16 11.25 3.19
C THR A 73 -3.14 12.64 2.56
N LEU A 74 -2.07 13.40 2.77
CA LEU A 74 -1.90 14.73 2.16
C LEU A 74 -1.86 14.64 0.63
N LYS A 75 -1.15 13.66 0.07
CA LYS A 75 -1.15 13.44 -1.39
C LYS A 75 -2.53 13.06 -1.90
N HIS A 76 -3.26 12.21 -1.17
CA HIS A 76 -4.60 11.80 -1.56
C HIS A 76 -5.60 12.96 -1.60
N THR A 77 -5.50 13.92 -0.67
CA THR A 77 -6.37 15.09 -0.65
C THR A 77 -5.95 16.17 -1.65
N GLN A 78 -4.67 16.21 -2.05
CA GLN A 78 -4.14 17.19 -3.00
C GLN A 78 -4.29 16.79 -4.47
N THR A 79 -4.56 15.51 -4.78
CA THR A 79 -4.77 15.06 -6.16
C THR A 79 -6.25 15.12 -6.54
N PRO A 80 -6.72 16.08 -7.36
CA PRO A 80 -8.00 15.95 -8.03
C PRO A 80 -7.88 14.83 -9.07
N ARG A 81 -8.29 13.61 -8.67
CA ARG A 81 -8.78 12.54 -9.54
C ARG A 81 -7.96 12.29 -10.82
N GLN A 82 -6.76 11.73 -10.70
CA GLN A 82 -6.15 10.97 -11.79
C GLN A 82 -5.21 9.91 -11.21
N GLU A 83 -5.19 8.74 -11.86
CA GLU A 83 -4.34 7.57 -11.59
C GLU A 83 -4.82 6.59 -10.51
N GLN A 84 -5.98 5.96 -10.74
CA GLN A 84 -6.10 4.54 -10.43
C GLN A 84 -5.41 3.76 -11.55
N HIS A 85 -4.22 3.27 -11.21
CA HIS A 85 -3.45 2.27 -11.93
C HIS A 85 -4.34 1.04 -12.17
N VAL A 86 -4.94 0.98 -13.36
CA VAL A 86 -5.48 -0.24 -13.94
C VAL A 86 -4.26 -1.10 -14.24
N SER A 87 -4.04 -2.12 -13.42
CA SER A 87 -3.11 -3.19 -13.77
C SER A 87 -3.67 -3.92 -14.99
N ASP A 88 -3.09 -3.56 -16.12
CA ASP A 88 -3.05 -4.26 -17.39
C ASP A 88 -3.10 -5.79 -17.20
N ALA A 89 -4.22 -6.38 -17.61
CA ALA A 89 -4.33 -7.79 -17.91
C ALA A 89 -4.72 -7.91 -19.39
N VAL A 90 -3.70 -7.73 -20.23
CA VAL A 90 -3.40 -8.38 -21.52
C VAL A 90 -4.56 -8.60 -22.52
N PRO A 91 -4.46 -8.04 -23.75
CA PRO A 91 -5.33 -8.40 -24.87
C PRO A 91 -4.88 -9.75 -25.46
N GLU A 92 -5.79 -10.72 -25.58
CA GLU A 92 -5.59 -11.86 -26.49
C GLU A 92 -6.65 -11.78 -27.59
N GLU A 93 -6.25 -11.17 -28.70
CA GLU A 93 -6.91 -11.32 -29.98
C GLU A 93 -6.50 -12.66 -30.59
N SER A 94 -7.46 -13.52 -30.94
CA SER A 94 -7.34 -14.52 -32.01
C SER A 94 -8.74 -15.00 -32.42
N GLU A 95 -9.26 -14.23 -33.38
CA GLU A 95 -10.13 -14.51 -34.53
C GLU A 95 -10.84 -15.88 -34.79
N PRO A 96 -11.87 -15.87 -35.68
CA PRO A 96 -12.94 -16.85 -35.78
C PRO A 96 -12.69 -17.95 -36.83
N ASP A 97 -13.55 -18.98 -36.80
CA ASP A 97 -13.99 -19.75 -37.98
C ASP A 97 -15.53 -19.87 -37.95
#